data_AF-A0A202BWS5-F1
#
_entry.id   AF-A0A202BWS5-F1
#
_cell.length_a   1.000
_cell.length_b   1.000
_cell.length_c   1.000
_cell.angle_alpha   90.00
_cell.angle_beta   90.00
_cell.angle_gamma   90.00
#
_symmetry.space_group_name_H-M   'P 1'
#
loop_
_entity.id
_entity.type
_entity.pdbx_description
1 polymer ?
#
loop_
_entity_poly.entity_id
_entity_poly.type
_entity_poly.pdbx_seq_one_letter_code
_entity_poly.pdbx_strand_id
1 'polypeptide(L)'
;MGNFTTDTVIVIEKTPTKDIVNIVDEIMLENNFTIAYGYSRFYFEDTNPDSNLDDSKTVEAETMEDALKTLEEFKKNPTGGNYEYNMFWGYNEYGQELGYNISVHFRSFDNKNIEAVIFYVRENVFEIAHEKELKRVFAEINRRTKVIAATQKTDYYTDDYDEFDIIEEIMSGNIHTKYEYKFL
;
A
#
# COMPACT_ATOMS: atom_id res chain seq x y z
N MET A 1 12.17 1.54 21.52
CA MET A 1 12.14 1.73 20.06
C MET A 1 10.68 1.88 19.71
N GLY A 2 10.27 3.06 19.27
CA GLY A 2 8.85 3.35 19.08
C GLY A 2 8.29 2.61 17.86
N ASN A 3 6.99 2.36 17.90
CA ASN A 3 6.24 1.72 16.82
C ASN A 3 5.97 2.76 15.74
N PHE A 4 7.01 3.23 15.06
CA PHE A 4 6.91 4.25 14.04
C PHE A 4 6.78 3.59 12.66
N THR A 5 5.93 4.16 11.80
CA THR A 5 5.85 3.81 10.38
C THR A 5 6.26 5.02 9.54
N THR A 6 6.88 4.74 8.39
CA THR A 6 7.07 5.68 7.29
C THR A 6 6.02 5.36 6.26
N ASP A 7 5.11 6.30 6.06
CA ASP A 7 3.95 6.11 5.22
C ASP A 7 4.20 6.86 3.92
N THR A 8 4.11 6.14 2.81
CA THR A 8 4.16 6.74 1.48
C THR A 8 2.78 6.67 0.86
N VAL A 9 2.16 7.83 0.68
CA VAL A 9 0.84 7.99 0.06
C VAL A 9 1.05 8.40 -1.38
N ILE A 10 0.52 7.61 -2.32
CA ILE A 10 0.54 7.90 -3.75
C ILE A 10 -0.89 8.14 -4.21
N VAL A 11 -1.23 9.39 -4.53
CA VAL A 11 -2.55 9.78 -5.05
C VAL A 11 -2.53 9.64 -6.56
N ILE A 12 -3.54 8.95 -7.11
CA ILE A 12 -3.62 8.58 -8.52
C ILE A 12 -4.92 9.05 -9.15
N GLU A 13 -4.97 9.14 -10.48
CA GLU A 13 -6.26 9.25 -11.17
C GLU A 13 -7.14 8.04 -10.83
N LYS A 14 -8.45 8.27 -10.77
CA LYS A 14 -9.46 7.21 -10.55
C LYS A 14 -9.20 6.00 -11.42
N THR A 15 -8.85 4.90 -10.78
CA THR A 15 -8.46 3.66 -11.47
C THR A 15 -9.26 2.49 -10.90
N PRO A 16 -9.83 1.61 -11.74
CA PRO A 16 -10.50 0.39 -11.25
C PRO A 16 -9.57 -0.45 -10.37
N THR A 17 -10.08 -1.01 -9.28
CA THR A 17 -9.27 -1.80 -8.32
C THR A 17 -8.43 -2.86 -9.01
N LYS A 18 -9.02 -3.62 -9.93
CA LYS A 18 -8.32 -4.66 -10.69
C LYS A 18 -7.07 -4.12 -11.38
N ASP A 19 -7.16 -2.96 -12.02
CA ASP A 19 -6.10 -2.42 -12.86
C ASP A 19 -4.94 -1.92 -11.98
N ILE A 20 -5.23 -1.14 -10.93
CA ILE A 20 -4.18 -0.66 -10.03
C ILE A 20 -3.54 -1.79 -9.22
N VAL A 21 -4.33 -2.78 -8.76
CA VAL A 21 -3.79 -3.94 -8.04
C VAL A 21 -2.87 -4.76 -8.94
N ASN A 22 -3.23 -4.99 -10.20
CA ASN A 22 -2.33 -5.68 -11.14
C ASN A 22 -1.02 -4.91 -11.35
N ILE A 23 -1.09 -3.59 -11.54
CA ILE A 23 0.09 -2.75 -11.74
C ILE A 23 1.01 -2.81 -10.51
N VAL A 24 0.46 -2.64 -9.31
CA VAL A 24 1.23 -2.69 -8.07
C VAL A 24 1.82 -4.08 -7.88
N ASP A 25 1.04 -5.15 -8.07
CA ASP A 25 1.49 -6.52 -7.90
C ASP A 25 2.65 -6.89 -8.84
N GLU A 26 2.54 -6.54 -10.13
CA GLU A 26 3.63 -6.73 -11.10
C GLU A 26 4.91 -6.01 -10.67
N ILE A 27 4.80 -4.75 -10.22
CA ILE A 27 5.94 -3.96 -9.77
C ILE A 27 6.57 -4.57 -8.50
N MET A 28 5.75 -5.02 -7.55
CA MET A 28 6.23 -5.66 -6.33
C MET A 28 7.02 -6.94 -6.67
N LEU A 29 6.47 -7.80 -7.53
CA LEU A 29 7.14 -9.03 -7.98
C LEU A 29 8.47 -8.74 -8.72
N GLU A 30 8.49 -7.74 -9.60
CA GLU A 30 9.71 -7.31 -10.30
C GLU A 30 10.81 -6.77 -9.35
N ASN A 31 10.44 -6.36 -8.13
CA ASN A 31 11.33 -5.83 -7.11
C ASN A 31 11.57 -6.81 -5.94
N ASN A 32 11.41 -8.12 -6.19
CA ASN A 32 11.67 -9.22 -5.24
C ASN A 32 10.77 -9.25 -4.01
N PHE A 33 9.58 -8.64 -4.10
CA PHE A 33 8.53 -8.86 -3.13
C PHE A 33 7.67 -10.04 -3.55
N THR A 34 7.08 -10.72 -2.59
CA THR A 34 6.05 -11.74 -2.79
C THR A 34 4.85 -11.41 -1.94
N ILE A 35 3.65 -11.80 -2.37
CA ILE A 35 2.46 -11.63 -1.53
C ILE A 35 2.66 -12.41 -0.23
N ALA A 36 2.38 -11.76 0.90
CA ALA A 36 2.51 -12.37 2.21
C ALA A 36 1.44 -13.45 2.43
N TYR A 37 1.84 -14.56 3.02
CA TYR A 37 0.97 -15.68 3.42
C TYR A 37 1.49 -16.29 4.72
N GLY A 38 0.73 -17.21 5.31
CA GLY A 38 1.08 -17.84 6.59
C GLY A 38 0.79 -16.90 7.76
N TYR A 39 -0.51 -16.64 8.00
CA TYR A 39 -1.08 -15.65 8.93
C TYR A 39 -1.14 -14.21 8.42
N SER A 40 -0.82 -13.98 7.15
CA SER A 40 -1.13 -12.71 6.48
C SER A 40 -2.64 -12.57 6.24
N ARG A 41 -3.12 -11.34 6.29
CA ARG A 41 -4.53 -10.99 6.18
C ARG A 41 -4.76 -10.09 4.99
N PHE A 42 -5.78 -10.43 4.21
CA PHE A 42 -6.42 -9.51 3.28
C PHE A 42 -7.61 -8.88 3.99
N TYR A 43 -7.61 -7.56 4.10
CA TYR A 43 -8.75 -6.79 4.55
C TYR A 43 -9.46 -6.19 3.34
N PHE A 44 -10.78 -6.39 3.27
CA PHE A 44 -11.66 -5.83 2.27
C PHE A 44 -12.50 -4.74 2.95
N GLU A 45 -12.43 -3.53 2.42
CA GLU A 45 -13.26 -2.41 2.87
C GLU A 45 -14.72 -2.63 2.47
N ASP A 46 -15.63 -2.04 3.26
CA ASP A 46 -17.07 -2.01 2.96
C ASP A 46 -17.31 -1.43 1.56
N THR A 47 -18.12 -2.10 0.73
CA THR A 47 -18.42 -1.64 -0.63
C THR A 47 -19.50 -0.58 -0.70
N ASN A 48 -20.27 -0.40 0.37
CA ASN A 48 -21.36 0.55 0.47
C ASN A 48 -21.46 1.12 1.89
N PRO A 49 -20.52 2.00 2.31
CA PRO A 49 -20.48 2.54 3.67
C PRO A 49 -21.72 3.37 4.06
N ASP A 50 -22.53 3.81 3.09
CA ASP A 50 -23.81 4.48 3.33
C ASP A 50 -24.95 3.49 3.69
N SER A 51 -24.69 2.19 3.56
CA SER A 51 -25.58 1.10 3.95
C SER A 51 -25.52 0.88 5.45
N ASN A 52 -26.63 0.41 6.04
CA ASN A 52 -26.63 -0.10 7.41
C ASN A 52 -26.02 -1.51 7.53
N LEU A 53 -25.59 -2.10 6.42
CA LEU A 53 -24.97 -3.43 6.36
C LEU A 53 -23.50 -3.25 5.97
N ASP A 54 -22.62 -3.41 6.96
CA ASP A 54 -21.17 -3.49 6.79
C ASP A 54 -20.82 -4.87 6.19
N ASP A 55 -20.29 -4.86 4.97
CA ASP A 55 -19.81 -6.07 4.28
C ASP A 55 -18.28 -6.22 4.28
N SER A 56 -17.59 -5.41 5.09
CA SER A 56 -16.15 -5.54 5.28
C SER A 56 -15.78 -6.92 5.82
N LYS A 57 -14.63 -7.42 5.39
CA LYS A 57 -14.17 -8.76 5.79
C LYS A 57 -12.66 -8.86 5.85
N THR A 58 -12.20 -9.75 6.71
CA THR A 58 -10.80 -10.18 6.74
C THR A 58 -10.71 -11.63 6.31
N VAL A 59 -9.81 -11.93 5.37
CA VAL A 59 -9.52 -13.28 4.91
C VAL A 59 -8.06 -13.59 5.23
N GLU A 60 -7.82 -14.64 6.00
CA GLU A 60 -6.47 -15.14 6.28
C GLU A 60 -6.01 -16.04 5.14
N ALA A 61 -4.82 -15.78 4.62
CA ALA A 61 -4.19 -16.60 3.59
C ALA A 61 -3.11 -17.46 4.23
N GLU A 62 -3.41 -18.74 4.48
CA GLU A 62 -2.46 -19.67 5.10
C GLU A 62 -1.38 -20.12 4.12
N THR A 63 -1.74 -20.31 2.85
CA THR A 63 -0.81 -20.74 1.79
C THR A 63 -0.68 -19.69 0.70
N MET A 64 0.38 -19.80 -0.12
CA MET A 64 0.55 -18.97 -1.31
C MET A 64 -0.60 -19.16 -2.31
N GLU A 65 -1.12 -20.38 -2.46
CA GLU A 65 -2.28 -20.63 -3.35
C GLU A 65 -3.52 -19.90 -2.85
N ASP A 66 -3.76 -19.89 -1.54
CA ASP A 66 -4.86 -19.15 -0.93
C ASP A 66 -4.67 -17.65 -1.13
N ALA A 67 -3.45 -17.13 -0.90
CA ALA A 67 -3.14 -15.72 -1.10
C ALA A 67 -3.42 -15.25 -2.53
N LEU A 68 -3.03 -16.04 -3.54
CA LEU A 68 -3.29 -15.74 -4.95
C LEU A 68 -4.79 -15.79 -5.28
N LYS A 69 -5.54 -16.76 -4.73
CA LYS A 69 -7.00 -16.81 -4.90
C LYS A 69 -7.69 -15.60 -4.24
N THR A 70 -7.29 -15.25 -3.02
CA THR A 70 -7.81 -14.09 -2.31
C THR A 70 -7.47 -12.79 -3.01
N LEU A 71 -6.29 -12.67 -3.62
CA LEU A 71 -5.94 -11.52 -4.46
C LEU A 71 -6.89 -11.38 -5.67
N GLU A 72 -7.23 -12.48 -6.34
CA GLU A 72 -8.19 -12.44 -7.46
C GLU A 72 -9.61 -12.07 -7.01
N GLU A 73 -9.99 -12.37 -5.77
CA GLU A 73 -11.20 -11.83 -5.16
C GLU A 73 -11.07 -10.34 -4.83
N PHE A 74 -9.94 -9.93 -4.24
CA PHE A 74 -9.63 -8.55 -3.85
C PHE A 74 -9.68 -7.59 -5.04
N LYS A 75 -9.18 -8.01 -6.22
CA LYS A 75 -9.27 -7.24 -7.48
C LYS A 75 -10.70 -6.87 -7.88
N LYS A 76 -11.72 -7.55 -7.35
CA LYS A 76 -13.13 -7.29 -7.63
C LYS A 76 -13.77 -6.33 -6.61
N ASN A 77 -13.07 -5.96 -5.53
CA ASN A 77 -13.59 -5.08 -4.49
C ASN A 77 -13.41 -3.60 -4.88
N PRO A 78 -14.47 -2.85 -5.23
CA PRO A 78 -14.33 -1.48 -5.74
C PRO A 78 -13.77 -0.49 -4.71
N THR A 79 -13.96 -0.77 -3.42
CA THR A 79 -13.49 0.07 -2.31
C THR A 79 -12.08 -0.28 -1.83
N GLY A 80 -11.50 -1.36 -2.37
CA GLY A 80 -10.14 -1.77 -2.05
C GLY A 80 -10.02 -2.40 -0.66
N GLY A 81 -9.13 -1.86 0.15
CA GLY A 81 -8.66 -2.46 1.40
C GLY A 81 -7.17 -2.67 1.40
N ASN A 82 -6.67 -3.67 2.11
CA ASN A 82 -5.23 -3.85 2.26
C ASN A 82 -4.80 -5.31 2.39
N TYR A 83 -3.53 -5.53 2.09
CA TYR A 83 -2.83 -6.79 2.32
C TYR A 83 -1.32 -6.54 2.33
N GLU A 84 -0.55 -7.55 2.75
CA GLU A 84 0.88 -7.43 2.93
C GLU A 84 1.69 -8.09 1.79
N TYR A 85 2.88 -7.55 1.56
CA TYR A 85 3.95 -8.16 0.78
C TYR A 85 5.14 -8.46 1.67
N ASN A 86 5.82 -9.57 1.43
CA ASN A 86 7.06 -9.96 2.09
C ASN A 86 8.24 -9.73 1.13
N MET A 87 9.34 -9.20 1.67
CA MET A 87 10.64 -9.23 1.02
C MET A 87 11.58 -10.10 1.83
N PHE A 88 12.18 -11.08 1.17
CA PHE A 88 13.18 -11.98 1.76
C PHE A 88 14.51 -11.81 1.03
N TRP A 89 15.62 -11.63 1.77
CA TRP A 89 16.96 -11.56 1.16
C TRP A 89 17.99 -12.51 1.76
N GLY A 90 17.60 -13.40 2.67
CA GLY A 90 18.48 -14.46 3.16
C GLY A 90 18.31 -14.76 4.64
N TYR A 91 19.34 -15.34 5.23
CA TYR A 91 19.40 -15.66 6.65
C TYR A 91 20.65 -15.03 7.27
N ASN A 92 20.57 -14.61 8.53
CA ASN A 92 21.77 -14.21 9.26
C ASN A 92 22.59 -15.43 9.73
N GLU A 93 23.72 -15.17 10.39
CA GLU A 93 24.61 -16.22 10.92
C GLU A 93 23.95 -17.15 11.96
N TYR A 94 22.83 -16.74 12.53
CA TYR A 94 22.02 -17.51 13.48
C TYR A 94 20.87 -18.27 12.82
N GLY A 95 20.77 -18.24 11.48
CA GLY A 95 19.69 -18.88 10.73
C GLY A 95 18.34 -18.17 10.85
N GLN A 96 18.33 -16.91 11.31
CA GLN A 96 17.10 -16.10 11.33
C GLN A 96 16.86 -15.50 9.95
N GLU A 97 15.61 -15.61 9.49
CA GLU A 97 15.16 -15.01 8.25
C GLU A 97 15.38 -13.49 8.26
N LEU A 98 15.97 -12.98 7.19
CA LEU A 98 16.21 -11.57 6.95
C LEU A 98 15.27 -11.08 5.86
N GLY A 99 14.46 -10.10 6.24
CA GLY A 99 13.40 -9.59 5.41
C GLY A 99 12.50 -8.64 6.17
N TYR A 100 11.43 -8.20 5.51
CA TYR A 100 10.39 -7.40 6.12
C TYR A 100 9.07 -7.53 5.36
N ASN A 101 8.00 -7.16 6.05
CA ASN A 101 6.68 -7.04 5.45
C ASN A 101 6.36 -5.57 5.20
N ILE A 102 5.63 -5.30 4.13
CA ILE A 102 5.01 -3.99 3.86
C ILE A 102 3.51 -4.20 3.76
N SER A 103 2.73 -3.38 4.45
CA SER A 103 1.29 -3.32 4.20
C SER A 103 1.00 -2.32 3.09
N VAL A 104 0.21 -2.75 2.10
CA VAL A 104 -0.20 -1.92 0.96
C VAL A 104 -1.71 -1.74 1.00
N HIS A 105 -2.15 -0.49 1.08
CA HIS A 105 -3.54 -0.12 1.18
C HIS A 105 -4.00 0.54 -0.12
N PHE A 106 -5.15 0.12 -0.63
CA PHE A 106 -5.84 0.67 -1.78
C PHE A 106 -7.08 1.39 -1.27
N ARG A 107 -7.19 2.69 -1.50
CA ARG A 107 -8.24 3.54 -0.95
C ARG A 107 -9.15 4.09 -2.03
N SER A 108 -10.45 3.94 -1.79
CA SER A 108 -11.53 4.54 -2.58
C SER A 108 -12.22 5.65 -1.78
N PHE A 109 -12.50 6.76 -2.45
CA PHE A 109 -13.27 7.89 -1.91
C PHE A 109 -14.62 8.06 -2.62
N ASP A 110 -14.81 7.40 -3.76
CA ASP A 110 -16.08 7.39 -4.50
C ASP A 110 -16.82 6.03 -4.44
N ASN A 111 -16.29 5.09 -3.68
CA ASN A 111 -16.72 3.70 -3.51
C ASN A 111 -16.77 2.88 -4.81
N LYS A 112 -16.05 3.31 -5.85
CA LYS A 112 -16.08 2.69 -7.19
C LYS A 112 -14.68 2.47 -7.76
N ASN A 113 -13.77 3.41 -7.53
CA ASN A 113 -12.41 3.40 -8.04
C ASN A 113 -11.43 3.62 -6.90
N ILE A 114 -10.18 3.24 -7.12
CA ILE A 114 -9.09 3.58 -6.22
C ILE A 114 -8.50 4.93 -6.63
N GLU A 115 -8.33 5.81 -5.65
CA GLU A 115 -7.71 7.14 -5.80
C GLU A 115 -6.39 7.29 -5.04
N ALA A 116 -6.07 6.36 -4.14
CA ALA A 116 -4.77 6.34 -3.48
C ALA A 116 -4.25 4.93 -3.20
N VAL A 117 -2.92 4.79 -3.25
CA VAL A 117 -2.17 3.62 -2.77
C VAL A 117 -1.24 4.07 -1.65
N ILE A 118 -1.34 3.44 -0.50
CA ILE A 118 -0.54 3.78 0.70
C ILE A 118 0.35 2.60 1.06
N PHE A 119 1.63 2.88 1.29
CA PHE A 119 2.61 1.90 1.75
C PHE A 119 2.98 2.21 3.19
N TYR A 120 2.65 1.30 4.11
CA TYR A 120 3.02 1.38 5.52
C TYR A 120 4.27 0.54 5.77
N VAL A 121 5.38 1.20 6.09
CA VAL A 121 6.68 0.55 6.33
C VAL A 121 7.14 0.90 7.73
N ARG A 122 7.54 -0.07 8.55
CA ARG A 122 8.09 0.23 9.89
C ARG A 122 9.37 1.07 9.77
N GLU A 123 9.59 2.05 10.64
CA GLU A 123 10.73 2.97 10.57
C GLU A 123 12.07 2.23 10.59
N ASN A 124 12.24 1.25 11.48
CA ASN A 124 13.46 0.45 11.54
C ASN A 124 13.70 -0.35 10.25
N VAL A 125 12.64 -0.72 9.53
CA VAL A 125 12.74 -1.35 8.20
C VAL A 125 13.12 -0.32 7.14
N PHE A 126 12.54 0.88 7.21
CA PHE A 126 12.88 1.99 6.32
C PHE A 126 14.36 2.39 6.44
N GLU A 127 14.88 2.45 7.68
CA GLU A 127 16.29 2.76 7.99
C GLU A 127 17.27 1.63 7.61
N ILE A 128 16.91 0.36 7.85
CA ILE A 128 17.81 -0.80 7.67
C ILE A 128 17.82 -1.30 6.22
N ALA A 129 16.66 -1.32 5.56
CA ALA A 129 16.53 -1.94 4.26
C ALA A 129 16.83 -0.95 3.15
N HIS A 130 15.89 -0.13 2.71
CA HIS A 130 15.82 0.13 1.28
C HIS A 130 15.15 1.46 0.95
N GLU A 131 15.89 2.56 1.08
CA GLU A 131 15.51 3.77 0.36
C GLU A 131 15.46 3.47 -1.16
N LYS A 132 16.36 2.62 -1.69
CA LYS A 132 16.50 2.38 -3.13
C LYS A 132 15.40 1.50 -3.74
N GLU A 133 15.01 0.39 -3.10
CA GLU A 133 14.08 -0.59 -3.65
C GLU A 133 12.65 -0.06 -3.56
N LEU A 134 12.28 0.56 -2.43
CA LEU A 134 11.01 1.27 -2.30
C LEU A 134 10.94 2.48 -3.23
N LYS A 135 12.00 3.29 -3.34
CA LYS A 135 12.06 4.35 -4.37
C LYS A 135 11.84 3.80 -5.77
N ARG A 136 12.41 2.63 -6.09
CA ARG A 136 12.22 1.99 -7.39
C ARG A 136 10.77 1.53 -7.59
N VAL A 137 10.15 0.93 -6.58
CA VAL A 137 8.71 0.59 -6.60
C VAL A 137 7.88 1.85 -6.87
N PHE A 138 8.11 2.92 -6.10
CA PHE A 138 7.36 4.17 -6.22
C PHE A 138 7.56 4.85 -7.58
N ALA A 139 8.80 4.87 -8.09
CA ALA A 139 9.11 5.40 -9.42
C ALA A 139 8.45 4.59 -10.54
N GLU A 140 8.40 3.26 -10.42
CA GLU A 140 7.71 2.39 -11.38
C GLU A 140 6.19 2.60 -11.34
N ILE A 141 5.59 2.81 -10.16
CA ILE A 141 4.17 3.15 -10.03
C ILE A 141 3.90 4.47 -10.74
N ASN A 142 4.72 5.50 -10.50
CA ASN A 142 4.62 6.80 -11.19
C ASN A 142 4.78 6.70 -12.71
N ARG A 143 5.52 5.69 -13.20
CA ARG A 143 5.71 5.46 -14.64
C ARG A 143 4.54 4.72 -15.29
N ARG A 144 3.91 3.78 -14.57
CA ARG A 144 2.86 2.89 -15.10
C ARG A 144 1.44 3.36 -14.81
N THR A 145 1.28 4.24 -13.82
CA THR A 145 0.02 4.86 -13.42
C THR A 145 0.14 6.38 -13.51
N LYS A 146 -0.97 7.05 -13.80
CA LYS A 146 -1.04 8.51 -13.71
C LYS A 146 -1.16 8.95 -12.25
N VAL A 147 -0.01 9.25 -11.65
CA VAL A 147 0.08 9.83 -10.30
C VAL A 147 -0.23 11.33 -10.37
N ILE A 148 -1.08 11.79 -9.46
CA ILE A 148 -1.44 13.20 -9.29
C ILE A 148 -0.42 13.88 -8.38
N ALA A 149 -0.15 13.25 -7.22
CA ALA A 149 0.87 13.67 -6.26
C ALA A 149 1.25 12.47 -5.38
N ALA A 150 2.34 12.58 -4.65
CA ALA A 150 2.70 11.61 -3.63
C ALA A 150 3.38 12.31 -2.48
N THR A 151 3.15 11.83 -1.26
CA THR A 151 3.79 12.34 -0.06
C THR A 151 4.42 11.18 0.71
N GLN A 152 5.49 11.48 1.44
CA GLN A 152 6.13 10.53 2.33
C GLN A 152 6.33 11.23 3.68
N LYS A 153 5.92 10.57 4.75
CA LYS A 153 6.14 11.09 6.11
C LYS A 153 6.66 10.01 7.03
N THR A 154 7.63 10.39 7.85
CA THR A 154 8.30 9.54 8.83
C THR A 154 7.88 9.83 10.28
N ASP A 155 7.04 10.85 10.52
CA ASP A 155 6.67 11.30 11.87
C ASP A 155 5.16 11.60 11.99
N TYR A 156 4.41 10.66 12.55
CA TYR A 156 2.94 10.70 12.68
C TYR A 156 2.46 11.60 13.84
N TYR A 157 3.33 11.97 14.79
CA TYR A 157 2.88 12.56 16.07
C TYR A 157 3.16 14.06 16.24
N THR A 158 3.98 14.66 15.38
CA THR A 158 4.36 16.08 15.52
C THR A 158 3.52 17.04 14.69
N ASP A 159 2.70 16.53 13.78
CA ASP A 159 1.86 17.30 12.86
C ASP A 159 0.49 16.62 12.74
N ASP A 160 -0.55 17.40 12.52
CA ASP A 160 -1.91 16.94 12.17
C ASP A 160 -1.89 16.29 10.77
N TYR A 161 -1.42 15.03 10.71
CA TYR A 161 -1.23 14.26 9.49
C TYR A 161 -2.18 13.08 9.51
N ASP A 162 -3.31 13.24 8.83
CA ASP A 162 -4.22 12.16 8.49
C ASP A 162 -4.12 11.91 6.98
N GLU A 163 -3.87 10.67 6.58
CA GLU A 163 -3.72 10.33 5.17
C GLU A 163 -5.00 10.63 4.37
N PHE A 164 -6.19 10.49 4.96
CA PHE A 164 -7.44 10.82 4.29
C PHE A 164 -7.55 12.31 4.00
N ASP A 165 -7.27 13.16 4.99
CA ASP A 165 -7.30 14.62 4.82
C ASP A 165 -6.35 15.07 3.70
N ILE A 166 -5.16 14.45 3.62
CA ILE A 166 -4.16 14.77 2.60
C ILE A 166 -4.59 14.31 1.22
N ILE A 167 -5.15 13.10 1.11
CA ILE A 167 -5.66 12.59 -0.16
C ILE A 167 -6.81 13.49 -0.63
N GLU A 168 -7.75 13.87 0.25
CA GLU A 168 -8.83 14.80 -0.07
C GLU A 168 -8.30 16.18 -0.51
N GLU A 169 -7.31 16.73 0.21
CA GLU A 169 -6.69 18.01 -0.13
C GLU A 169 -6.06 17.95 -1.54
N ILE A 170 -5.30 16.90 -1.85
CA ILE A 170 -4.70 16.68 -3.18
C ILE A 170 -5.78 16.51 -4.25
N MET A 171 -6.80 15.68 -4.00
CA MET A 171 -7.91 15.44 -4.94
C MET A 171 -8.72 16.71 -5.23
N SER A 172 -8.82 17.63 -4.26
CA SER A 172 -9.48 18.93 -4.42
C SER A 172 -8.70 19.93 -5.31
N GLY A 173 -7.50 19.55 -5.78
CA GLY A 173 -6.62 20.39 -6.59
C GLY A 173 -5.70 21.29 -5.77
N ASN A 174 -5.72 21.18 -4.44
CA ASN A 174 -4.82 21.90 -3.53
C ASN A 174 -3.51 21.12 -3.35
N ILE A 175 -2.74 20.97 -4.43
CA ILE A 175 -1.42 20.35 -4.36
C ILE A 175 -0.44 21.38 -3.78
N HIS A 176 -0.33 21.44 -2.45
CA HIS A 176 0.76 22.16 -1.83
C HIS A 176 2.10 21.51 -2.22
N THR A 177 3.12 22.32 -2.53
CA THR A 177 4.49 21.84 -2.80
C THR A 177 5.09 20.98 -1.68
N LYS A 178 4.52 21.02 -0.47
CA LYS A 178 4.90 20.15 0.66
C LYS A 178 4.55 18.66 0.42
N TYR A 179 3.60 18.37 -0.47
CA TYR A 179 3.18 17.01 -0.85
C TYR A 179 3.68 16.60 -2.23
N GLU A 180 4.68 17.29 -2.80
CA GLU A 180 5.27 16.89 -4.08
C GLU A 180 6.51 16.03 -3.80
N TYR A 181 6.30 14.73 -3.56
CA TYR A 181 7.39 13.76 -3.50
C TYR A 181 7.96 13.57 -4.90
N LYS A 182 9.22 13.97 -5.08
CA LYS A 182 9.93 13.82 -6.35
C LYS A 182 10.45 12.39 -6.45
N PHE A 183 9.81 11.59 -7.28
CA PHE A 183 10.33 10.30 -7.73
C PHE A 183 11.59 10.55 -8.57
N LEU A 184 12.76 10.55 -7.92
CA LEU A 184 14.07 10.72 -8.57
C LEU A 184 14.54 9.42 -9.25
#